data_AF-A0ABD1XP94-F1
#
_entry.id   AF-A0ABD1XP94-F1
#
_cell.length_a   1.000
_cell.length_b   1.000
_cell.length_c   1.000
_cell.angle_alpha   90.00
_cell.angle_beta   90.00
_cell.angle_gamma   90.00
#
_symmetry.space_group_name_H-M   'P 1'
#
loop_
_entity.id
_entity.type
_entity.pdbx_description
1 polymer ?
#
loop_
_entity_poly.entity_id
_entity_poly.type
_entity_poly.pdbx_seq_one_letter_code
_entity_poly.pdbx_strand_id
1 'polypeptide(L)'
;MPSTTLTLTYEDTRAQILWDTKNEIPAFVEIELSDNDGRPPITEVSLQNAGQREQVRPDHRTAGSKQTPAWPGGLCEIMNHNSLKTQVPSRLLITSWNVRGLNDQLRKLKVKDFVKKEKPLILALQETKLTNNRMTIAATNIAPSYTMVASQGRNGGRTALLLHPLIALKDSSRLSDGNLTWAQVDYQAYKNLMVGEEQHNFRSLKLKFTLSDAFDVAEERKGPHYTRHIAYGAEFRWATLDWIYLPTDAPWFEAVESINHQADYTLSDHMPVSVLLALGGRLPRGIKLRTYF
;
A
#
# COMPACT_ATOMS: atom_id res chain seq x y z
N MET A 1 -10.43 -32.76 12.35
CA MET A 1 -9.73 -32.00 11.30
C MET A 1 -8.33 -32.60 11.16
N PRO A 2 -7.80 -32.82 9.95
CA PRO A 2 -6.43 -33.29 9.79
C PRO A 2 -5.45 -32.25 10.39
N SER A 3 -4.48 -32.70 11.18
CA SER A 3 -3.42 -31.86 11.73
C SER A 3 -2.16 -32.00 10.85
N THR A 4 -1.62 -30.88 10.40
CA THR A 4 -0.30 -30.85 9.73
C THR A 4 0.78 -30.71 10.79
N THR A 5 1.74 -31.63 10.80
CA THR A 5 2.93 -31.54 11.66
C THR A 5 4.03 -30.83 10.88
N LEU A 6 4.56 -29.76 11.46
CA LEU A 6 5.76 -29.07 10.97
C LEU A 6 6.93 -29.42 11.90
N THR A 7 8.02 -29.89 11.32
CA THR A 7 9.28 -30.14 12.04
C THR A 7 10.28 -29.08 11.60
N LEU A 8 10.77 -28.30 12.56
CA LEU A 8 11.85 -27.35 12.34
C LEU A 8 13.15 -27.97 12.84
N THR A 9 14.13 -28.15 11.96
CA THR A 9 15.50 -28.55 12.30
C THR A 9 16.42 -27.36 12.10
N TYR A 10 17.35 -27.18 13.06
CA TYR A 10 18.32 -26.09 13.06
C TYR A 10 19.72 -26.70 13.14
N GLU A 11 20.55 -26.40 12.15
CA GLU A 11 21.97 -26.78 12.11
C GLU A 11 22.80 -25.55 11.71
N ASP A 12 23.75 -25.16 12.57
CA ASP A 12 24.60 -23.98 12.41
C ASP A 12 23.83 -22.68 12.13
N THR A 13 23.84 -22.16 10.89
CA THR A 13 23.11 -20.95 10.47
C THR A 13 21.94 -21.26 9.54
N ARG A 14 21.52 -22.53 9.47
CA ARG A 14 20.50 -23.03 8.54
C ARG A 14 19.28 -23.51 9.31
N ALA A 15 18.10 -23.05 8.89
CA ALA A 15 16.84 -23.67 9.28
C ALA A 15 16.30 -24.52 8.13
N GLN A 16 15.92 -25.75 8.44
CA GLN A 16 15.14 -26.59 7.55
C GLN A 16 13.75 -26.78 8.13
N ILE A 17 12.73 -26.48 7.32
CA ILE A 17 11.35 -26.82 7.67
C ILE A 17 10.96 -28.04 6.85
N LEU A 18 10.66 -29.10 7.57
CA LEU A 18 10.11 -30.32 7.03
C LEU A 18 8.62 -30.35 7.35
N TRP A 19 7.78 -30.50 6.33
CA TRP A 19 6.36 -30.77 6.53
C TRP A 19 6.00 -32.14 5.96
N ASP A 20 5.11 -32.85 6.67
CA ASP A 20 4.50 -34.08 6.17
C ASP A 20 3.08 -33.74 5.70
N THR A 21 2.84 -33.82 4.39
CA THR A 21 1.49 -33.62 3.86
C THR A 21 0.97 -34.92 3.28
N LYS A 22 0.03 -35.52 4.00
CA LYS A 22 -1.00 -36.32 3.33
C LYS A 22 -2.08 -35.46 2.68
N ASN A 23 -2.33 -34.20 3.10
CA ASN A 23 -3.54 -33.51 2.63
C ASN A 23 -3.52 -31.99 2.31
N GLU A 24 -2.49 -31.17 2.55
CA GLU A 24 -2.54 -29.76 2.06
C GLU A 24 -1.22 -28.99 2.23
N ILE A 25 -0.81 -28.22 1.22
CA ILE A 25 0.34 -27.30 1.30
C ILE A 25 -0.09 -26.08 2.16
N PRO A 26 0.63 -25.73 3.24
CA PRO A 26 0.33 -24.51 3.97
C PRO A 26 0.50 -23.29 3.04
N ALA A 27 -0.56 -22.47 2.94
CA ALA A 27 -0.55 -21.26 2.10
C ALA A 27 0.47 -20.21 2.57
N PHE A 28 0.88 -20.28 3.84
CA PHE A 28 1.87 -19.40 4.46
C PHE A 28 2.49 -20.10 5.68
N VAL A 29 3.77 -19.86 5.95
CA VAL A 29 4.47 -20.28 7.16
C VAL A 29 5.20 -19.07 7.73
N GLU A 30 4.85 -18.68 8.95
CA GLU A 30 5.55 -17.64 9.71
C GLU A 30 6.60 -18.30 10.61
N ILE A 31 7.83 -17.80 10.60
CA ILE A 31 8.91 -18.28 11.46
C ILE A 31 9.34 -17.09 12.33
N GLU A 32 8.99 -17.14 13.61
CA GLU A 32 9.50 -16.21 14.59
C GLU A 32 10.77 -16.80 15.21
N LEU A 33 11.91 -16.14 15.01
CA LEU A 33 13.18 -16.53 15.61
C LEU A 33 13.37 -15.71 16.89
N SER A 34 13.43 -16.38 18.04
CA SER A 34 13.72 -15.72 19.31
C SER A 34 15.24 -15.52 19.46
N ASP A 35 15.68 -14.29 19.68
CA ASP A 35 17.10 -13.94 19.85
C ASP A 35 17.73 -14.42 21.17
N ASN A 36 16.99 -15.16 22.00
CA ASN A 36 17.37 -15.39 23.40
C ASN A 36 18.26 -16.62 23.64
N ASP A 37 18.62 -17.39 22.63
CA ASP A 37 19.31 -18.68 22.83
C ASP A 37 20.82 -18.64 22.52
N GLY A 38 21.38 -17.47 22.20
CA GLY A 38 22.82 -17.32 21.90
C GLY A 38 23.27 -18.01 20.61
N ARG A 39 22.34 -18.38 19.73
CA ARG A 39 22.60 -19.02 18.44
C ARG A 39 22.91 -17.97 17.35
N PRO A 40 23.75 -18.31 16.36
CA PRO A 40 24.06 -17.39 15.26
C PRO A 40 22.82 -17.09 14.39
N PRO A 41 22.78 -15.93 13.72
CA PRO A 41 21.65 -15.54 12.87
C PRO A 41 21.48 -16.54 11.72
N ILE A 42 20.22 -16.84 11.39
CA ILE A 42 19.90 -17.69 10.25
C ILE A 42 20.21 -16.96 8.96
N THR A 43 21.05 -17.57 8.14
CA THR A 43 21.46 -17.02 6.83
C THR A 43 20.73 -17.68 5.68
N GLU A 44 20.10 -18.83 5.91
CA GLU A 44 19.49 -19.66 4.87
C GLU A 44 18.32 -20.47 5.43
N VAL A 45 17.19 -20.50 4.70
CA VAL A 45 16.02 -21.32 5.02
C VAL A 45 15.69 -22.19 3.83
N SER A 46 15.57 -23.50 4.05
CA SER A 46 15.14 -24.45 3.03
C SER A 46 13.82 -25.12 3.42
N LEU A 47 12.94 -25.26 2.43
CA LEU A 47 11.61 -25.84 2.56
C LEU A 47 11.58 -27.20 1.86
N GLN A 48 11.28 -28.27 2.59
CA GLN A 48 11.24 -29.63 2.03
C GLN A 48 9.97 -30.39 2.46
N ASN A 49 9.37 -31.10 1.50
CA ASN A 49 8.26 -32.00 1.77
C ASN A 49 8.80 -33.39 2.18
N ALA A 50 8.54 -33.80 3.42
CA ALA A 50 8.99 -35.09 3.95
C ALA A 50 8.39 -36.31 3.20
N GLY A 51 7.30 -36.10 2.45
CA GLY A 51 6.67 -37.09 1.59
C GLY A 51 7.41 -37.36 0.28
N GLN A 52 8.35 -36.50 -0.14
CA GLN A 52 9.25 -36.77 -1.25
C GLN A 52 10.50 -37.52 -0.78
N ARG A 53 10.34 -38.78 -0.38
CA ARG A 53 11.47 -39.71 -0.50
C ARG A 53 11.74 -39.90 -1.99
N GLU A 54 12.85 -39.38 -2.49
CA GLU A 54 13.43 -39.93 -3.72
C GLU A 54 13.53 -41.45 -3.53
N GLN A 55 12.70 -42.20 -4.25
CA GLN A 55 13.00 -43.61 -4.49
C GLN A 55 14.25 -43.63 -5.36
N VAL A 56 15.41 -43.62 -4.71
CA VAL A 56 16.65 -44.07 -5.33
C VAL A 56 16.47 -45.57 -5.58
N ARG A 57 15.93 -45.92 -6.75
CA ARG A 57 16.08 -47.27 -7.29
C ARG A 57 17.50 -47.38 -7.84
N PRO A 58 18.27 -48.42 -7.47
CA PRO A 58 19.50 -48.70 -8.16
C PRO A 58 19.21 -49.24 -9.56
N ASP A 59 19.89 -48.65 -10.55
CA ASP A 59 20.20 -49.15 -11.88
C ASP A 59 19.06 -49.52 -12.85
N HIS A 60 18.94 -48.73 -13.93
CA HIS A 60 19.33 -49.17 -15.28
C HIS A 60 19.27 -48.05 -16.33
N ARG A 61 20.25 -48.11 -17.24
CA ARG A 61 20.52 -47.23 -18.38
C ARG A 61 19.28 -46.98 -19.25
N THR A 62 18.99 -45.72 -19.58
CA THR A 62 18.75 -45.28 -20.97
C THR A 62 18.73 -43.75 -21.10
N ALA A 63 19.31 -43.27 -22.19
CA ALA A 63 19.42 -41.87 -22.57
C ALA A 63 18.05 -41.25 -22.92
N GLY A 64 17.86 -39.98 -22.54
CA GLY A 64 16.71 -39.18 -22.93
C GLY A 64 16.39 -38.10 -21.90
N SER A 65 17.22 -37.06 -21.80
CA SER A 65 16.96 -35.90 -20.95
C SER A 65 15.75 -35.12 -21.48
N LYS A 66 14.55 -35.46 -21.01
CA LYS A 66 13.41 -34.54 -21.05
C LYS A 66 13.51 -33.63 -19.83
N GLN A 67 13.91 -32.38 -20.06
CA GLN A 67 13.71 -31.30 -19.11
C GLN A 67 12.22 -31.23 -18.75
N THR A 68 11.91 -31.55 -17.50
CA THR A 68 10.62 -31.23 -16.88
C THR A 68 10.64 -29.73 -16.54
N PRO A 69 9.57 -28.96 -16.82
CA PRO A 69 9.57 -27.53 -16.52
C PRO A 69 9.68 -27.31 -15.02
N ALA A 70 10.70 -26.54 -14.61
CA ALA A 70 10.78 -25.98 -13.28
C ALA A 70 9.52 -25.14 -13.03
N TRP A 71 8.69 -25.58 -12.08
CA TRP A 71 7.61 -24.75 -11.57
C TRP A 71 8.23 -23.54 -10.87
N PRO A 72 7.68 -22.32 -11.02
CA PRO A 72 8.20 -21.17 -10.32
C PRO A 72 8.00 -21.42 -8.82
N GLY A 73 9.12 -21.59 -8.12
CA GLY A 73 9.13 -21.80 -6.67
C GLY A 73 8.27 -20.75 -5.99
N GLY A 74 7.44 -21.20 -5.04
CA GLY A 74 6.80 -20.29 -4.11
C GLY A 74 7.87 -19.36 -3.53
N LEU A 75 7.68 -18.06 -3.71
CA LEU A 75 8.52 -17.03 -3.11
C LEU A 75 8.46 -17.21 -1.60
N CYS A 76 9.49 -17.82 -1.03
CA CYS A 76 9.79 -17.72 0.39
C CYS A 76 10.59 -16.42 0.56
N GLU A 77 9.90 -15.32 0.86
CA GLU A 77 10.59 -14.12 1.34
C GLU A 77 10.96 -14.35 2.81
N ILE A 78 12.26 -14.56 3.04
CA ILE A 78 12.85 -14.52 4.38
C ILE A 78 12.83 -13.04 4.81
N MET A 79 11.81 -12.63 5.56
CA MET A 79 11.87 -11.36 6.30
C MET A 79 12.78 -11.56 7.51
N ASN A 80 14.07 -11.30 7.33
CA ASN A 80 15.02 -11.18 8.42
C ASN A 80 14.66 -9.92 9.24
N HIS A 81 13.88 -10.10 10.29
CA HIS A 81 13.40 -9.00 11.14
C HIS A 81 14.52 -8.28 11.92
N ASN A 82 15.75 -8.81 11.92
CA ASN A 82 16.82 -8.31 12.78
C ASN A 82 17.95 -7.53 12.10
N SER A 83 17.83 -7.15 10.82
CA SER A 83 18.88 -6.33 10.19
C SER A 83 18.44 -5.27 9.17
N LEU A 84 17.14 -5.17 8.85
CA LEU A 84 16.63 -3.94 8.25
C LEU A 84 16.36 -2.94 9.38
N LYS A 85 17.40 -2.22 9.80
CA LYS A 85 17.23 -0.83 10.27
C LYS A 85 16.70 -0.01 9.08
N THR A 86 15.51 -0.32 8.59
CA THR A 86 14.78 0.55 7.68
C THR A 86 14.54 1.81 8.48
N GLN A 87 15.34 2.83 8.16
CA GLN A 87 15.26 4.12 8.81
C GLN A 87 13.83 4.59 8.64
N VAL A 88 13.12 4.53 9.76
CA VAL A 88 11.75 4.97 9.82
C VAL A 88 11.75 6.44 9.45
N PRO A 89 11.01 6.86 8.40
CA PRO A 89 10.97 8.25 8.06
C PRO A 89 10.31 8.99 9.22
N SER A 90 10.98 10.01 9.74
CA SER A 90 10.46 10.86 10.81
C SER A 90 9.22 11.64 10.39
N ARG A 91 8.96 11.70 9.08
CA ARG A 91 7.83 12.41 8.47
C ARG A 91 7.18 11.57 7.39
N LEU A 92 5.85 11.65 7.32
CA LEU A 92 5.05 10.93 6.34
C LEU A 92 4.19 11.92 5.57
N LEU A 93 4.33 11.93 4.25
CA LEU A 93 3.53 12.75 3.35
C LEU A 93 2.45 11.88 2.67
N ILE A 94 1.17 12.18 2.94
CA ILE A 94 0.03 11.64 2.21
C ILE A 94 -0.45 12.69 1.22
N THR A 95 -0.79 12.28 0.01
CA THR A 95 -1.41 13.16 -0.99
C THR A 95 -2.65 12.53 -1.59
N SER A 96 -3.69 13.34 -1.78
CA SER A 96 -4.90 13.06 -2.57
C SER A 96 -4.92 13.95 -3.80
N TRP A 97 -5.31 13.44 -4.96
CA TRP A 97 -5.47 14.27 -6.15
C TRP A 97 -6.45 13.72 -7.18
N ASN A 98 -7.59 14.41 -7.37
CA ASN A 98 -8.41 14.20 -8.55
C ASN A 98 -7.66 14.72 -9.79
N VAL A 99 -7.20 13.79 -10.62
CA VAL A 99 -6.34 14.08 -11.78
C VAL A 99 -7.13 14.28 -13.08
N ARG A 100 -8.47 14.23 -13.04
CA ARG A 100 -9.37 14.49 -14.18
C ARG A 100 -9.04 13.68 -15.45
N GLY A 101 -8.38 12.53 -15.30
CA GLY A 101 -7.99 11.63 -16.36
C GLY A 101 -6.50 11.64 -16.66
N LEU A 102 -5.84 10.52 -16.35
CA LEU A 102 -4.46 10.21 -16.73
C LEU A 102 -4.35 9.63 -18.14
N ASN A 103 -5.40 9.70 -18.97
CA ASN A 103 -5.29 9.43 -20.39
C ASN A 103 -4.51 10.54 -21.12
N ASP A 104 -4.46 11.75 -20.54
CA ASP A 104 -3.64 12.87 -21.02
C ASP A 104 -2.16 12.71 -20.65
N GLN A 105 -1.26 12.92 -21.62
CA GLN A 105 0.18 12.72 -21.42
C GLN A 105 0.83 13.81 -20.55
N LEU A 106 0.39 15.06 -20.68
CA LEU A 106 0.93 16.17 -19.88
C LEU A 106 0.56 16.00 -18.41
N ARG A 107 -0.67 15.54 -18.12
CA ARG A 107 -1.08 15.20 -16.74
C ARG A 107 -0.23 14.10 -16.14
N LYS A 108 0.05 13.01 -16.89
CA LYS A 108 0.96 11.95 -16.41
C LYS A 108 2.34 12.51 -16.06
N LEU A 109 2.90 13.38 -16.92
CA LEU A 109 4.19 14.02 -16.66
C LEU A 109 4.15 14.90 -15.41
N LYS A 110 3.08 15.68 -15.22
CA LYS A 110 2.95 16.55 -14.05
C LYS A 110 2.78 15.76 -12.74
N VAL A 111 2.04 14.65 -12.76
CA VAL A 111 1.97 13.72 -11.61
C VAL A 111 3.32 13.07 -11.34
N LYS A 112 4.07 12.68 -12.39
CA LYS A 112 5.43 12.16 -12.24
C LYS A 112 6.38 13.20 -11.62
N ASP A 113 6.32 14.45 -12.08
CA ASP A 113 7.12 15.54 -11.54
C ASP A 113 6.75 15.84 -10.08
N PHE A 114 5.45 15.79 -9.75
CA PHE A 114 4.97 15.85 -8.37
C PHE A 114 5.61 14.75 -7.52
N VAL A 115 5.51 13.49 -7.93
CA VAL A 115 6.08 12.35 -7.17
C VAL A 115 7.58 12.50 -7.00
N LYS A 116 8.30 12.94 -8.03
CA LYS A 116 9.76 13.16 -7.97
C LYS A 116 10.14 14.27 -6.99
N LYS A 117 9.36 15.36 -6.94
CA LYS A 117 9.63 16.54 -6.12
C LYS A 117 9.19 16.32 -4.67
N GLU A 118 7.94 15.95 -4.46
CA GLU A 118 7.28 15.90 -3.14
C GLU A 118 7.51 14.56 -2.43
N LYS A 119 7.79 13.47 -3.18
CA LYS A 119 8.06 12.12 -2.65
C LYS A 119 7.00 11.64 -1.64
N PRO A 120 5.69 11.69 -1.98
CA PRO A 120 4.65 11.22 -1.07
C PRO A 120 4.85 9.75 -0.75
N LEU A 121 4.68 9.33 0.50
CA LEU A 121 4.70 7.90 0.84
C LEU A 121 3.41 7.21 0.42
N ILE A 122 2.32 7.97 0.38
CA ILE A 122 0.99 7.51 -0.04
C ILE A 122 0.42 8.54 -1.00
N LEU A 123 0.06 8.11 -2.21
CA LEU A 123 -0.57 8.96 -3.23
C LEU A 123 -1.87 8.32 -3.70
N ALA A 124 -3.00 8.94 -3.36
CA ALA A 124 -4.33 8.59 -3.85
C ALA A 124 -4.69 9.45 -5.06
N LEU A 125 -5.07 8.80 -6.16
CA LEU A 125 -5.45 9.43 -7.42
C LEU A 125 -6.90 9.12 -7.77
N GLN A 126 -7.68 10.15 -8.07
CA GLN A 126 -9.09 10.06 -8.44
C GLN A 126 -9.32 10.41 -9.91
N GLU A 127 -10.44 9.91 -10.45
CA GLU A 127 -10.80 10.05 -11.86
C GLU A 127 -9.65 9.75 -12.84
N THR A 128 -8.95 8.63 -12.66
CA THR A 128 -7.80 8.31 -13.53
C THR A 128 -8.19 8.09 -14.98
N LYS A 129 -9.46 7.74 -15.27
CA LYS A 129 -9.98 7.41 -16.63
C LYS A 129 -9.19 6.31 -17.35
N LEU A 130 -8.34 5.56 -16.65
CA LEU A 130 -7.53 4.45 -17.19
C LEU A 130 -8.05 3.09 -16.74
N THR A 131 -8.04 2.08 -17.61
CA THR A 131 -8.38 0.71 -17.20
C THR A 131 -7.29 0.18 -16.25
N ASN A 132 -7.51 -0.91 -15.49
CA ASN A 132 -6.51 -1.42 -14.55
C ASN A 132 -5.17 -1.67 -15.26
N ASN A 133 -5.17 -2.33 -16.42
CA ASN A 133 -3.95 -2.58 -17.20
C ASN A 133 -3.25 -1.27 -17.62
N ARG A 134 -4.01 -0.27 -18.09
CA ARG A 134 -3.45 1.03 -18.46
C ARG A 134 -2.96 1.81 -17.25
N MET A 135 -3.61 1.66 -16.11
CA MET A 135 -3.22 2.28 -14.85
C MET A 135 -1.94 1.66 -14.31
N THR A 136 -1.76 0.33 -14.40
CA THR A 136 -0.49 -0.34 -14.08
C THR A 136 0.66 0.24 -14.90
N ILE A 137 0.49 0.35 -16.23
CA ILE A 137 1.50 0.94 -17.11
C ILE A 137 1.78 2.41 -16.74
N ALA A 138 0.74 3.19 -16.43
CA ALA A 138 0.91 4.58 -16.01
C ALA A 138 1.65 4.67 -14.66
N ALA A 139 1.29 3.84 -13.69
CA ALA A 139 1.92 3.78 -12.37
C ALA A 139 3.41 3.44 -12.47
N THR A 140 3.80 2.43 -13.26
CA THR A 140 5.22 2.10 -13.49
C THR A 140 6.00 3.27 -14.10
N ASN A 141 5.36 4.13 -14.89
CA ASN A 141 6.01 5.31 -15.48
C ASN A 141 6.07 6.52 -14.54
N ILE A 142 5.04 6.70 -13.71
CA ILE A 142 4.90 7.81 -12.75
C ILE A 142 5.77 7.56 -11.51
N ALA A 143 5.70 6.35 -10.97
CA ALA A 143 6.31 5.96 -9.71
C ALA A 143 6.77 4.48 -9.78
N PRO A 144 7.90 4.19 -10.45
CA PRO A 144 8.30 2.81 -10.79
C PRO A 144 8.46 1.86 -9.60
N SER A 145 8.82 2.40 -8.44
CA SER A 145 9.03 1.64 -7.21
C SER A 145 7.77 1.49 -6.36
N TYR A 146 6.66 2.12 -6.72
CA TYR A 146 5.46 2.13 -5.88
C TYR A 146 4.60 0.92 -6.16
N THR A 147 4.06 0.32 -5.10
CA THR A 147 2.99 -0.66 -5.21
C THR A 147 1.69 0.05 -5.55
N MET A 148 0.91 -0.50 -6.49
CA MET A 148 -0.34 0.10 -6.93
C MET A 148 -1.54 -0.76 -6.54
N VAL A 149 -2.56 -0.13 -5.97
CA VAL A 149 -3.91 -0.69 -5.84
C VAL A 149 -4.85 0.13 -6.70
N ALA A 150 -5.37 -0.47 -7.77
CA ALA A 150 -6.30 0.21 -8.67
C ALA A 150 -7.72 -0.36 -8.54
N SER A 151 -8.70 0.51 -8.79
CA SER A 151 -10.10 0.17 -8.85
C SER A 151 -10.75 0.77 -10.11
N GLN A 152 -11.64 -0.03 -10.70
CA GLN A 152 -12.59 0.42 -11.70
C GLN A 152 -13.96 0.54 -11.04
N GLY A 153 -14.36 1.77 -10.73
CA GLY A 153 -15.74 2.07 -10.40
C GLY A 153 -16.65 2.03 -11.63
N ARG A 154 -17.95 2.07 -11.37
CA ARG A 154 -19.03 2.26 -12.35
C ARG A 154 -18.99 3.69 -12.89
N ASN A 155 -19.50 3.90 -14.10
CA ASN A 155 -19.66 5.21 -14.73
C ASN A 155 -18.36 6.01 -14.94
N GLY A 156 -17.20 5.35 -15.01
CA GLY A 156 -15.93 6.01 -15.30
C GLY A 156 -15.19 6.58 -14.09
N GLY A 157 -15.75 6.44 -12.87
CA GLY A 157 -15.01 6.63 -11.63
C GLY A 157 -13.91 5.59 -11.55
N ARG A 158 -12.64 6.02 -11.54
CA ARG A 158 -11.49 5.12 -11.52
C ARG A 158 -10.42 5.70 -10.64
N THR A 159 -9.93 4.90 -9.73
CA THR A 159 -9.06 5.38 -8.67
C THR A 159 -7.86 4.48 -8.52
N ALA A 160 -6.78 5.06 -8.03
CA ALA A 160 -5.54 4.34 -7.79
C ALA A 160 -4.90 4.84 -6.51
N LEU A 161 -4.34 3.91 -5.75
CA LEU A 161 -3.51 4.18 -4.60
C LEU A 161 -2.09 3.70 -4.93
N LEU A 162 -1.13 4.61 -4.84
CA LEU A 162 0.29 4.35 -5.02
C LEU A 162 0.96 4.40 -3.64
N LEU A 163 1.65 3.32 -3.29
CA LEU A 163 2.30 3.13 -1.99
C LEU A 163 3.81 2.99 -2.17
N HIS A 164 4.58 3.83 -1.49
CA HIS A 164 6.03 3.72 -1.46
C HIS A 164 6.46 2.37 -0.85
N PRO A 165 7.60 1.76 -1.24
CA PRO A 165 8.06 0.46 -0.71
C PRO A 165 8.14 0.32 0.81
N LEU A 166 8.19 1.43 1.54
CA LEU A 166 8.17 1.45 3.00
C LEU A 166 6.78 1.17 3.58
N ILE A 167 5.73 1.22 2.76
CA ILE A 167 4.34 1.07 3.14
C ILE A 167 3.82 -0.24 2.56
N ALA A 168 3.60 -1.24 3.42
CA ALA A 168 3.07 -2.52 2.99
C ALA A 168 1.55 -2.44 2.86
N LEU A 169 0.94 -3.04 1.84
CA LEU A 169 -0.51 -3.22 1.79
C LEU A 169 -0.88 -4.48 2.59
N LYS A 170 -1.85 -4.39 3.50
CA LYS A 170 -2.38 -5.55 4.24
C LYS A 170 -3.72 -6.02 3.72
N ASP A 171 -4.60 -5.08 3.41
CA ASP A 171 -5.95 -5.42 2.95
C ASP A 171 -6.50 -4.25 2.13
N SER A 172 -7.49 -4.50 1.30
CA SER A 172 -8.22 -3.45 0.61
C SER A 172 -9.63 -3.91 0.26
N SER A 173 -10.57 -2.99 0.23
CA SER A 173 -11.96 -3.28 -0.14
C SER A 173 -12.49 -2.25 -1.12
N ARG A 174 -13.53 -2.66 -1.84
CA ARG A 174 -14.21 -1.87 -2.87
C ARG A 174 -15.66 -1.62 -2.47
N LEU A 175 -16.19 -0.49 -2.91
CA LEU A 175 -17.59 -0.13 -2.75
C LEU A 175 -18.41 -0.99 -3.71
N SER A 176 -19.73 -1.03 -3.50
CA SER A 176 -20.65 -1.75 -4.38
C SER A 176 -20.65 -1.21 -5.82
N ASP A 177 -20.24 0.05 -6.01
CA ASP A 177 -20.02 0.69 -7.30
C ASP A 177 -18.66 0.34 -7.91
N GLY A 178 -17.83 -0.45 -7.25
CA GLY A 178 -16.52 -0.90 -7.72
C GLY A 178 -15.36 0.03 -7.35
N ASN A 179 -15.61 1.26 -6.89
CA ASN A 179 -14.60 2.22 -6.47
C ASN A 179 -13.81 1.71 -5.23
N LEU A 180 -12.51 2.00 -5.12
CA LEU A 180 -11.72 1.56 -3.95
C LEU A 180 -12.27 2.29 -2.71
N THR A 181 -12.81 1.57 -1.72
CA THR A 181 -13.33 2.19 -0.50
C THR A 181 -12.22 2.45 0.49
N TRP A 182 -11.28 1.51 0.58
CA TRP A 182 -10.19 1.57 1.55
C TRP A 182 -9.08 0.57 1.26
N ALA A 183 -7.89 0.91 1.71
CA ALA A 183 -6.69 0.11 1.80
C ALA A 183 -6.13 0.15 3.23
N GLN A 184 -6.04 -0.99 3.90
CA GLN A 184 -5.19 -1.15 5.06
C GLN A 184 -3.74 -1.20 4.62
N VAL A 185 -2.92 -0.26 5.09
CA VAL A 185 -1.49 -0.27 4.86
C VAL A 185 -0.72 -0.37 6.18
N ASP A 186 0.19 -1.32 6.25
CA ASP A 186 1.00 -1.52 7.44
C ASP A 186 2.24 -0.66 7.40
N TYR A 187 2.39 0.03 8.51
CA TYR A 187 3.62 0.58 9.00
C TYR A 187 3.71 0.14 10.47
N GLN A 188 3.83 -1.17 10.64
CA GLN A 188 3.70 -1.96 11.88
C GLN A 188 2.54 -1.52 12.84
N ALA A 189 1.35 -2.12 12.62
CA ALA A 189 0.16 -2.43 13.47
C ALA A 189 -0.89 -1.38 13.96
N TYR A 190 -1.96 -1.11 13.17
CA TYR A 190 -3.33 -0.53 13.44
C TYR A 190 -3.63 0.98 13.81
N LYS A 191 -4.20 1.78 12.86
CA LYS A 191 -5.46 2.60 12.92
C LYS A 191 -5.81 3.34 11.60
N ASN A 192 -7.05 3.82 11.37
CA ASN A 192 -7.62 4.19 10.05
C ASN A 192 -7.39 5.64 9.56
N LEU A 193 -6.72 5.90 8.44
CA LEU A 193 -6.66 7.20 7.74
C LEU A 193 -7.74 7.29 6.63
N MET A 194 -8.27 8.45 6.27
CA MET A 194 -9.28 8.60 5.21
C MET A 194 -8.86 9.68 4.20
N VAL A 195 -9.06 9.45 2.90
CA VAL A 195 -8.59 10.35 1.82
C VAL A 195 -9.54 10.31 0.63
N GLY A 196 -10.23 11.39 0.27
CA GLY A 196 -11.18 11.29 -0.86
C GLY A 196 -11.96 12.56 -1.17
N GLU A 197 -12.94 12.41 -2.06
CA GLU A 197 -13.91 13.46 -2.39
C GLU A 197 -15.17 13.28 -1.52
N GLU A 198 -15.69 14.38 -0.95
CA GLU A 198 -16.83 14.30 -0.04
C GLU A 198 -18.18 14.25 -0.79
N GLN A 199 -18.92 13.14 -0.62
CA GLN A 199 -20.31 12.98 -1.08
C GLN A 199 -21.30 12.78 0.09
N HIS A 200 -22.61 12.81 -0.16
CA HIS A 200 -23.68 12.78 0.87
C HIS A 200 -23.58 11.67 1.94
N ASN A 201 -22.98 10.51 1.65
CA ASN A 201 -22.82 9.44 2.64
C ASN A 201 -21.67 9.69 3.65
N PHE A 202 -20.87 10.72 3.43
CA PHE A 202 -19.64 10.97 4.17
C PHE A 202 -19.88 11.32 5.65
N ARG A 203 -20.94 12.07 5.96
CA ARG A 203 -21.31 12.43 7.35
C ARG A 203 -21.51 11.20 8.24
N SER A 204 -22.11 10.14 7.70
CA SER A 204 -22.33 8.89 8.43
C SER A 204 -21.01 8.17 8.78
N LEU A 205 -20.01 8.28 7.89
CA LEU A 205 -18.69 7.70 8.07
C LEU A 205 -17.85 8.51 9.05
N LYS A 206 -17.92 9.84 8.96
CA LYS A 206 -17.28 10.76 9.92
C LYS A 206 -17.70 10.45 11.35
N LEU A 207 -19.00 10.24 11.57
CA LEU A 207 -19.53 9.86 12.89
C LEU A 207 -19.15 8.42 13.28
N LYS A 208 -19.25 7.46 12.36
CA LYS A 208 -18.97 6.05 12.66
C LYS A 208 -17.51 5.78 13.02
N PHE A 209 -16.58 6.51 12.41
CA PHE A 209 -15.13 6.32 12.59
C PHE A 209 -14.46 7.45 13.37
N THR A 210 -15.26 8.35 13.94
CA THR A 210 -14.80 9.51 14.72
C THR A 210 -13.68 10.27 13.99
N LEU A 211 -13.98 10.70 12.76
CA LEU A 211 -13.00 11.35 11.90
C LEU A 211 -13.07 12.86 12.03
N SER A 212 -11.91 13.50 11.97
CA SER A 212 -11.77 14.94 11.77
C SER A 212 -11.07 15.21 10.47
N ASP A 213 -11.38 16.35 9.86
CA ASP A 213 -10.63 16.82 8.71
C ASP A 213 -9.22 17.23 9.16
N ALA A 214 -8.21 16.83 8.40
CA ALA A 214 -6.83 17.25 8.60
C ALA A 214 -6.67 18.76 8.48
N PHE A 215 -7.50 19.43 7.67
CA PHE A 215 -7.48 20.89 7.57
C PHE A 215 -7.85 21.57 8.89
N ASP A 216 -8.81 21.02 9.62
CA ASP A 216 -9.28 21.56 10.90
C ASP A 216 -8.18 21.48 11.98
N VAL A 217 -7.27 20.50 11.88
CA VAL A 217 -6.36 20.12 12.98
C VAL A 217 -4.89 20.40 12.70
N ALA A 218 -4.52 20.67 11.44
CA ALA A 218 -3.14 20.98 11.07
C ALA A 218 -2.63 22.25 11.76
N GLU A 219 -1.40 22.19 12.27
CA GLU A 219 -0.71 23.35 12.86
C GLU A 219 -0.46 24.43 11.80
N GLU A 220 -0.02 24.02 10.61
CA GLU A 220 0.23 24.91 9.48
C GLU A 220 -0.67 24.59 8.28
N ARG A 221 -1.31 25.62 7.72
CA ARG A 221 -2.18 25.52 6.53
C ARG A 221 -1.57 26.29 5.37
N LYS A 222 -1.26 25.59 4.28
CA LYS A 222 -0.65 26.15 3.07
C LYS A 222 -1.61 26.08 1.89
N GLY A 223 -1.58 27.11 1.07
CA GLY A 223 -2.43 27.22 -0.12
C GLY A 223 -3.85 27.70 0.18
N PRO A 224 -4.69 27.79 -0.86
CA PRO A 224 -6.07 28.26 -0.73
C PRO A 224 -6.97 27.24 -0.03
N HIS A 225 -8.04 27.68 0.62
CA HIS A 225 -8.99 26.76 1.28
C HIS A 225 -9.81 25.90 0.29
N TYR A 226 -9.89 26.30 -0.98
CA TYR A 226 -10.58 25.53 -2.03
C TYR A 226 -9.61 24.55 -2.69
N THR A 227 -10.15 23.45 -3.20
CA THR A 227 -9.36 22.42 -3.91
C THR A 227 -9.75 22.30 -5.37
N ARG A 228 -10.93 22.79 -5.75
CA ARG A 228 -11.42 22.78 -7.12
C ARG A 228 -11.65 24.19 -7.65
N HIS A 229 -11.31 24.35 -8.93
CA HIS A 229 -11.57 25.54 -9.72
C HIS A 229 -12.33 25.19 -11.00
N ILE A 230 -13.54 25.74 -11.15
CA ILE A 230 -14.35 25.55 -12.35
C ILE A 230 -14.44 26.88 -13.10
N ALA A 231 -14.05 26.86 -14.37
CA ALA A 231 -14.28 27.95 -15.31
C ALA A 231 -15.35 27.52 -16.33
N TYR A 232 -16.63 27.62 -15.95
CA TYR A 232 -17.74 27.54 -16.91
C TYR A 232 -18.31 28.95 -17.10
N GLY A 233 -18.40 29.41 -18.34
CA GLY A 233 -19.13 30.64 -18.68
C GLY A 233 -18.53 31.94 -18.12
N ALA A 234 -17.19 32.04 -18.03
CA ALA A 234 -16.44 33.21 -17.53
C ALA A 234 -16.58 33.53 -16.03
N GLU A 235 -17.37 32.78 -15.26
CA GLU A 235 -17.40 32.88 -13.80
C GLU A 235 -16.45 31.87 -13.15
N PHE A 236 -15.57 32.37 -12.30
CA PHE A 236 -14.71 31.51 -11.48
C PHE A 236 -15.48 31.03 -10.26
N ARG A 237 -15.63 29.70 -10.16
CA ARG A 237 -16.24 29.05 -8.99
C ARG A 237 -15.20 28.20 -8.28
N TRP A 238 -15.17 28.33 -6.97
CA TRP A 238 -14.24 27.65 -6.08
C TRP A 238 -15.03 26.74 -5.15
N ALA A 239 -14.55 25.53 -4.94
CA ALA A 239 -15.12 24.59 -3.98
C ALA A 239 -14.02 23.79 -3.29
N THR A 240 -14.24 23.45 -2.03
CA THR A 240 -13.40 22.49 -1.29
C THR A 240 -14.07 21.14 -1.39
N LEU A 241 -13.51 20.26 -2.21
CA LEU A 241 -14.08 18.93 -2.49
C LEU A 241 -13.14 17.80 -2.12
N ASP A 242 -11.84 18.06 -2.04
CA ASP A 242 -10.81 17.06 -1.76
C ASP A 242 -10.37 17.19 -0.30
N TRP A 243 -10.47 16.10 0.44
CA TRP A 243 -10.23 16.11 1.89
C TRP A 243 -9.35 14.93 2.32
N ILE A 244 -8.63 15.12 3.42
CA ILE A 244 -7.91 14.07 4.12
C ILE A 244 -8.43 14.05 5.56
N TYR A 245 -9.05 12.96 5.96
CA TYR A 245 -9.68 12.78 7.25
C TYR A 245 -8.86 11.84 8.14
N LEU A 246 -8.68 12.21 9.39
CA LEU A 246 -7.91 11.48 10.39
C LEU A 246 -8.82 11.05 11.54
N PRO A 247 -8.61 9.86 12.11
CA PRO A 247 -9.36 9.39 13.27
C PRO A 247 -8.87 10.15 14.51
N THR A 248 -9.79 10.74 15.27
CA THR A 248 -9.45 11.62 16.40
C THR A 248 -8.79 10.88 17.56
N ASP A 249 -8.97 9.56 17.63
CA ASP A 249 -8.43 8.70 18.68
C ASP A 249 -7.08 8.08 18.29
N ALA A 250 -6.52 8.43 17.13
CA ALA A 250 -5.22 7.93 16.71
C ALA A 250 -4.12 8.94 17.07
N PRO A 251 -2.90 8.46 17.41
CA PRO A 251 -1.78 9.36 17.70
C PRO A 251 -1.36 10.23 16.49
N TRP A 252 -1.87 9.92 15.30
CA TRP A 252 -1.64 10.63 14.06
C TRP A 252 -2.34 11.99 14.04
N PHE A 253 -3.42 12.12 14.79
CA PHE A 253 -4.19 13.35 14.92
C PHE A 253 -3.32 14.48 15.51
N GLU A 254 -2.51 14.15 16.52
CA GLU A 254 -1.53 15.08 17.11
C GLU A 254 -0.26 15.22 16.26
N ALA A 255 -0.06 14.32 15.30
CA ALA A 255 1.11 14.33 14.41
C ALA A 255 0.91 15.23 13.18
N VAL A 256 -0.25 15.87 13.00
CA VAL A 256 -0.53 16.69 11.81
C VAL A 256 0.23 18.01 11.85
N GLU A 257 1.41 18.00 11.25
CA GLU A 257 2.29 19.17 11.19
C GLU A 257 1.75 20.22 10.20
N SER A 258 1.36 19.78 8.99
CA SER A 258 0.82 20.70 8.00
C SER A 258 -0.13 20.06 7.01
N ILE A 259 -1.03 20.88 6.48
CA ILE A 259 -1.81 20.58 5.27
C ILE A 259 -1.45 21.59 4.17
N ASN A 260 -1.36 21.12 2.93
CA ASN A 260 -1.01 21.94 1.78
C ASN A 260 -1.92 21.66 0.58
N HIS A 261 -2.64 22.69 0.14
CA HIS A 261 -3.42 22.71 -1.09
C HIS A 261 -2.55 23.27 -2.22
N GLN A 262 -2.04 22.39 -3.07
CA GLN A 262 -0.92 22.71 -3.95
C GLN A 262 -1.36 23.38 -5.27
N ALA A 263 -1.68 24.67 -5.21
CA ALA A 263 -2.22 25.45 -6.33
C ALA A 263 -1.33 25.49 -7.59
N ASP A 264 -0.02 25.24 -7.48
CA ASP A 264 0.93 25.25 -8.60
C ASP A 264 0.79 24.06 -9.58
N TYR A 265 -0.13 23.13 -9.28
CA TYR A 265 -0.40 21.93 -10.08
C TYR A 265 -1.73 22.06 -10.84
N THR A 266 -1.70 22.79 -11.96
CA THR A 266 -2.89 23.34 -12.66
C THR A 266 -3.48 22.48 -13.79
N LEU A 267 -3.01 21.25 -14.04
CA LEU A 267 -3.49 20.45 -15.18
C LEU A 267 -4.80 19.67 -14.92
N SER A 268 -5.32 19.74 -13.70
CA SER A 268 -6.65 19.28 -13.31
C SER A 268 -7.48 20.49 -12.86
N ASP A 269 -8.80 20.39 -12.89
CA ASP A 269 -9.66 21.37 -12.19
C ASP A 269 -9.57 21.21 -10.67
N HIS A 270 -8.89 20.17 -10.17
CA HIS A 270 -8.55 19.97 -8.77
C HIS A 270 -7.05 20.12 -8.51
N MET A 271 -6.68 20.67 -7.37
CA MET A 271 -5.29 20.70 -6.89
C MET A 271 -5.00 19.52 -5.95
N PRO A 272 -3.75 19.03 -5.89
CA PRO A 272 -3.36 18.04 -4.90
C PRO A 272 -3.53 18.60 -3.48
N VAL A 273 -4.07 17.76 -2.58
CA VAL A 273 -4.15 18.03 -1.15
C VAL A 273 -3.16 17.10 -0.46
N SER A 274 -2.22 17.68 0.29
CA SER A 274 -1.19 16.91 0.99
C SER A 274 -1.23 17.16 2.48
N VAL A 275 -1.11 16.10 3.27
CA VAL A 275 -0.96 16.17 4.72
C VAL A 275 0.41 15.61 5.09
N LEU A 276 1.15 16.39 5.86
CA LEU A 276 2.46 16.03 6.39
C LEU A 276 2.33 15.70 7.87
N LEU A 277 2.73 14.49 8.23
CA LEU A 277 2.69 14.00 9.60
C LEU A 277 4.11 13.94 10.19
N ALA A 278 4.32 14.52 11.36
CA ALA A 278 5.55 14.45 12.13
C ALA A 278 5.47 13.29 13.13
N LEU A 279 6.10 12.15 12.81
CA LEU A 279 5.96 10.91 13.57
C LEU A 279 6.90 10.84 14.80
N GLY A 280 7.68 11.88 15.08
CA GLY A 280 8.47 12.03 16.31
C GLY A 280 9.45 10.90 16.65
N GLY A 281 9.81 10.06 15.68
CA GLY A 281 10.64 8.86 15.90
C GLY A 281 9.95 7.71 16.66
N ARG A 282 8.70 7.90 17.12
CA ARG A 282 7.87 6.85 17.71
C ARG A 282 6.68 6.63 16.81
N LEU A 283 6.70 5.51 16.09
CA LEU A 283 5.65 5.22 15.14
C LEU A 283 4.34 4.92 15.85
N PRO A 284 3.28 5.65 15.48
CA PRO A 284 1.97 5.11 15.70
C PRO A 284 1.77 3.93 14.75
N ARG A 285 1.08 2.97 15.32
CA ARG A 285 1.16 1.58 14.94
C ARG A 285 0.15 1.43 13.77
N GLY A 286 0.60 1.15 12.52
CA GLY A 286 -0.15 0.88 11.26
C GLY A 286 -1.26 1.86 10.76
N ILE A 287 -1.68 1.73 9.49
CA ILE A 287 -2.64 2.63 8.80
C ILE A 287 -3.80 1.87 8.13
N LYS A 288 -5.02 2.39 8.18
CA LYS A 288 -6.14 1.97 7.31
C LYS A 288 -6.65 3.12 6.47
N LEU A 289 -6.05 3.38 5.31
CA LEU A 289 -6.50 4.39 4.34
C LEU A 289 -7.92 4.05 3.87
N ARG A 290 -8.90 4.93 3.98
CA ARG A 290 -10.18 4.78 3.28
C ARG A 290 -10.36 5.87 2.26
N THR A 291 -10.47 5.48 1.01
CA THR A 291 -10.75 6.40 -0.07
C THR A 291 -12.22 6.36 -0.40
N TYR A 292 -12.93 7.47 -0.26
CA TYR A 292 -14.33 7.56 -0.69
C TYR A 292 -14.39 8.44 -1.93
N PHE A 293 -15.16 7.98 -2.90
CA PHE A 293 -15.31 8.53 -4.24
C PHE A 293 -16.79 8.65 -4.55
#